data_AF-A0A7R9XRM8-F1
#
_entry.id   AF-A0A7R9XRM8-F1
#
_cell.length_a   1.000
_cell.length_b   1.000
_cell.length_c   1.000
_cell.angle_alpha   90.00
_cell.angle_beta   90.00
_cell.angle_gamma   90.00
#
_symmetry.space_group_name_H-M   'P 1'
#
loop_
_entity.id
_entity.type
_entity.pdbx_description
1 polymer ?
#
loop_
_entity_poly.entity_id
_entity_poly.type
_entity_poly.pdbx_seq_one_letter_code
_entity_poly.pdbx_strand_id
1 'polypeptide(L)'
;VDPNRNWGVNWGVKAPDYDPKEEFPGTAPFSEPESRIFRDLVASFEPHAVVNWHSGMSAIFTPYDHVAREPTGAGAEAMMRFARVIDAEHCAKKCTLGSGGKGVGYLAHGTATDYIYEKMKVPVVYTWEIYGDLDAPFEDCHRAFNPTTKETRDAVVEAWFGAPITLVSMLDQHPDINFKHQSVVPAVASSSSFAVGDEQRRFPWTISLAFAFFTLVALRRLRRSKRGGGAAIGTSL
;
A
#
# COMPACT_ATOMS: atom_id res chain seq x y z
N VAL A 1 3.69 -8.91 22.39
CA VAL A 1 4.02 -9.65 21.16
C VAL A 1 4.02 -8.61 20.05
N ASP A 2 5.03 -8.61 19.19
CA ASP A 2 5.03 -7.80 17.97
C ASP A 2 4.22 -8.54 16.89
N PRO A 3 3.07 -7.99 16.45
CA PRO A 3 2.26 -8.61 15.40
C PRO A 3 3.00 -8.77 14.06
N ASN A 4 4.03 -7.95 13.80
CA ASN A 4 4.88 -8.04 12.62
C ASN A 4 6.18 -8.85 12.86
N ARG A 5 6.25 -9.62 13.94
CA ARG A 5 7.21 -10.74 14.14
C ARG A 5 6.50 -12.09 14.33
N ASN A 6 5.17 -12.10 14.29
CA ASN A 6 4.34 -13.26 14.63
C ASN A 6 4.02 -14.20 13.44
N TRP A 7 4.64 -14.01 12.27
CA TRP A 7 4.29 -14.75 11.06
C TRP A 7 5.21 -15.94 10.80
N GLY A 8 4.68 -17.02 10.23
CA GLY A 8 5.36 -18.31 10.04
C GLY A 8 6.45 -18.36 8.97
N VAL A 9 7.24 -17.30 8.79
CA VAL A 9 8.39 -17.22 7.88
C VAL A 9 9.64 -16.86 8.66
N ASN A 10 10.61 -17.76 8.72
CA ASN A 10 11.82 -17.61 9.53
C ASN A 10 11.55 -17.17 10.99
N TRP A 11 10.41 -17.59 11.53
CA TRP A 11 9.89 -17.16 12.83
C TRP A 11 10.81 -17.55 14.00
N GLY A 12 10.90 -16.67 15.00
CA GLY A 12 11.61 -16.96 16.25
C GLY A 12 13.13 -16.82 16.18
N VAL A 13 13.68 -16.51 15.01
CA VAL A 13 15.10 -16.12 14.87
C VAL A 13 15.31 -14.76 15.53
N LYS A 14 16.37 -14.66 16.33
CA LYS A 14 16.75 -13.45 17.06
C LYS A 14 18.02 -12.90 16.42
N ALA A 15 17.91 -11.75 15.77
CA ALA A 15 19.06 -11.02 15.26
C ALA A 15 19.96 -10.55 16.43
N PRO A 16 21.25 -10.22 16.18
CA PRO A 16 22.16 -9.76 17.24
C PRO A 16 21.65 -8.55 18.04
N ASP A 17 20.82 -7.72 17.43
CA ASP A 17 20.20 -6.50 17.98
C ASP A 17 18.78 -6.71 18.53
N TYR A 18 18.31 -7.96 18.61
CA TYR A 18 16.96 -8.30 19.08
C TYR A 18 16.64 -7.74 20.48
N ASP A 19 15.57 -6.94 20.57
CA ASP A 19 14.99 -6.50 21.83
C ASP A 19 13.68 -7.27 22.13
N PRO A 20 13.62 -8.10 23.19
CA PRO A 20 12.38 -8.81 23.55
C PRO A 20 11.24 -7.89 24.02
N LYS A 21 11.48 -6.62 24.32
CA LYS A 21 10.39 -5.68 24.67
C LYS A 21 9.63 -5.22 23.44
N GLU A 22 10.36 -4.98 22.36
CA GLU A 22 9.82 -4.43 21.11
C GLU A 22 9.52 -5.53 20.08
N GLU A 23 10.31 -6.60 20.02
CA GLU A 23 10.30 -7.56 18.92
C GLU A 23 9.85 -8.97 19.32
N PHE A 24 9.26 -9.15 20.50
CA PHE A 24 8.87 -10.49 20.97
C PHE A 24 7.88 -11.16 20.00
N PRO A 25 8.25 -12.28 19.34
CA PRO A 25 7.49 -12.83 18.20
C PRO A 25 6.29 -13.68 18.63
N GLY A 26 6.02 -13.80 19.93
CA GLY A 26 4.98 -14.68 20.48
C GLY A 26 5.52 -16.04 20.92
N THR A 27 4.63 -16.92 21.36
CA THR A 27 4.97 -18.27 21.85
C THR A 27 5.04 -19.32 20.74
N ALA A 28 4.42 -19.03 19.59
CA ALA A 28 4.41 -19.83 18.38
C ALA A 28 4.13 -18.89 17.18
N PRO A 29 4.45 -19.28 15.93
CA PRO A 29 3.97 -18.54 14.78
C PRO A 29 2.44 -18.50 14.79
N PHE A 30 1.87 -17.33 14.54
CA PHE A 30 0.43 -17.08 14.60
C PHE A 30 -0.18 -17.29 15.99
N SER A 31 0.57 -17.04 17.07
CA SER A 31 0.01 -17.05 18.44
C SER A 31 -1.08 -15.98 18.63
N GLU A 32 -0.95 -14.84 17.95
CA GLU A 32 -1.90 -13.74 18.09
C GLU A 32 -3.17 -13.98 17.25
N PRO A 33 -4.35 -13.63 17.75
CA PRO A 33 -5.58 -13.71 16.97
C PRO A 33 -5.56 -12.79 15.73
N GLU A 34 -4.93 -11.62 15.81
CA GLU A 34 -4.88 -10.63 14.73
C GLU A 34 -4.13 -11.17 13.50
N SER A 35 -2.95 -11.79 13.72
CA SER A 35 -2.15 -12.37 12.63
C SER A 35 -2.87 -13.57 11.99
N ARG A 36 -3.58 -14.39 12.77
CA ARG A 36 -4.42 -15.49 12.27
C ARG A 36 -5.57 -14.99 11.40
N ILE A 37 -6.33 -14.01 11.89
CA ILE A 37 -7.45 -13.44 11.15
C ILE A 37 -6.98 -12.86 9.82
N PHE A 38 -5.87 -12.11 9.83
CA PHE A 38 -5.37 -11.51 8.59
C PHE A 38 -4.84 -12.56 7.61
N ARG A 39 -4.09 -13.57 8.08
CA ARG A 39 -3.68 -14.72 7.26
C ARG A 39 -4.88 -15.42 6.63
N ASP A 40 -5.92 -15.70 7.41
CA ASP A 40 -7.10 -16.40 6.93
C ASP A 40 -7.91 -15.54 5.93
N LEU A 41 -7.93 -14.22 6.12
CA LEU A 41 -8.50 -13.28 5.16
C LEU A 41 -7.73 -13.28 3.83
N VAL A 42 -6.40 -13.20 3.85
CA VAL A 42 -5.59 -13.24 2.62
C VAL A 42 -5.76 -14.60 1.91
N ALA A 43 -5.84 -15.69 2.68
CA ALA A 43 -6.02 -17.03 2.12
C ALA A 43 -7.40 -17.23 1.47
N SER A 44 -8.45 -16.60 2.03
CA SER A 44 -9.81 -16.73 1.51
C SER A 44 -10.14 -15.75 0.39
N PHE A 45 -9.58 -14.54 0.44
CA PHE A 45 -9.82 -13.50 -0.56
C PHE A 45 -8.90 -13.62 -1.78
N GLU A 46 -7.72 -14.25 -1.62
CA GLU A 46 -6.70 -14.39 -2.67
C GLU A 46 -6.37 -13.05 -3.38
N PRO A 47 -5.95 -12.01 -2.63
CA PRO A 47 -5.71 -10.70 -3.20
C PRO A 47 -4.58 -10.70 -4.22
N HIS A 48 -4.69 -9.84 -5.23
CA HIS A 48 -3.59 -9.53 -6.14
C HIS A 48 -2.49 -8.68 -5.48
N ALA A 49 -2.86 -7.86 -4.49
CA ALA A 49 -1.95 -6.97 -3.79
C ALA A 49 -2.28 -6.87 -2.30
N VAL A 50 -1.25 -6.81 -1.47
CA VAL A 50 -1.34 -6.53 -0.03
C VAL A 50 -0.36 -5.41 0.33
N VAL A 51 -0.81 -4.44 1.11
CA VAL A 51 0.03 -3.36 1.63
C VAL A 51 -0.07 -3.35 3.16
N ASN A 52 1.09 -3.47 3.81
CA ASN A 52 1.28 -3.40 5.25
C ASN A 52 1.72 -1.98 5.61
N TRP A 53 0.88 -1.21 6.31
CA TRP A 53 1.11 0.22 6.56
C TRP A 53 1.78 0.45 7.91
N HIS A 54 2.87 1.22 7.91
CA HIS A 54 3.72 1.52 9.06
C HIS A 54 4.14 2.99 9.06
N SER A 55 4.75 3.41 10.15
CA SER A 55 5.45 4.68 10.29
C SER A 55 6.71 4.48 11.13
N GLY A 56 7.55 5.52 11.20
CA GLY A 56 8.88 5.49 11.81
C GLY A 56 9.98 5.90 10.82
N MET A 57 9.69 5.82 9.52
CA MET A 57 10.53 6.35 8.44
C MET A 57 9.73 6.68 7.17
N SER A 58 10.40 7.02 6.08
CA SER A 58 9.79 7.14 4.75
C SER A 58 10.34 6.08 3.80
N ALA A 59 9.54 5.07 3.47
CA ALA A 59 9.97 3.95 2.63
C ALA A 59 8.83 3.17 1.97
N ILE A 60 9.17 2.48 0.88
CA ILE A 60 8.33 1.46 0.23
C ILE A 60 9.17 0.20 0.13
N PHE A 61 9.00 -0.69 1.11
CA PHE A 61 9.74 -1.94 1.14
C PHE A 61 9.03 -3.02 0.35
N THR A 62 9.82 -3.70 -0.48
CA THR A 62 9.49 -5.03 -0.97
C THR A 62 10.03 -6.07 0.02
N PRO A 63 9.60 -7.33 -0.08
CA PRO A 63 10.35 -8.43 0.49
C PRO A 63 11.83 -8.40 0.04
N TYR A 64 12.78 -9.06 0.69
CA TYR A 64 12.60 -9.74 1.98
C TYR A 64 13.00 -8.84 3.16
N ASP A 65 12.37 -9.02 4.30
CA ASP A 65 12.71 -8.36 5.56
C ASP A 65 13.71 -9.18 6.39
N HIS A 66 13.57 -10.52 6.39
CA HIS A 66 14.38 -11.42 7.20
C HIS A 66 15.79 -11.70 6.66
N VAL A 67 16.11 -11.19 5.47
CA VAL A 67 17.40 -11.39 4.81
C VAL A 67 17.74 -10.19 3.93
N ALA A 68 19.02 -9.82 3.89
CA ALA A 68 19.56 -8.74 3.07
C ALA A 68 19.64 -9.11 1.58
N ARG A 69 18.50 -9.41 0.96
CA ARG A 69 18.41 -9.87 -0.42
C ARG A 69 17.10 -9.42 -1.06
N GLU A 70 17.21 -8.97 -2.30
CA GLU A 70 16.07 -8.66 -3.16
C GLU A 70 15.41 -9.94 -3.72
N PRO A 71 14.09 -9.99 -3.86
CA PRO A 71 13.43 -10.97 -4.70
C PRO A 71 13.85 -10.77 -6.16
N THR A 72 13.79 -11.85 -6.93
CA THR A 72 14.26 -11.87 -8.33
C THR A 72 13.15 -12.30 -9.27
N GLY A 73 13.31 -12.00 -10.56
CA GLY A 73 12.36 -12.36 -11.61
C GLY A 73 11.39 -11.24 -11.99
N ALA A 74 10.59 -11.49 -13.03
CA ALA A 74 9.78 -10.46 -13.68
C ALA A 74 8.72 -9.83 -12.75
N GLY A 75 8.14 -10.59 -11.81
CA GLY A 75 7.21 -10.08 -10.80
C GLY A 75 7.90 -9.10 -9.83
N ALA A 76 9.05 -9.48 -9.29
CA ALA A 76 9.86 -8.60 -8.43
C ALA A 76 10.28 -7.31 -9.17
N GLU A 77 10.65 -7.42 -10.44
CA GLU A 77 10.95 -6.25 -11.28
C GLU A 77 9.72 -5.35 -11.47
N ALA A 78 8.53 -5.93 -11.64
CA ALA A 78 7.27 -5.17 -11.73
C ALA A 78 6.96 -4.45 -10.42
N MET A 79 7.09 -5.13 -9.28
CA MET A 79 6.94 -4.50 -7.97
C MET A 79 7.91 -3.33 -7.78
N MET A 80 9.18 -3.47 -8.17
CA MET A 80 10.12 -2.35 -8.08
C MET A 80 9.83 -1.21 -9.07
N ARG A 81 9.18 -1.47 -10.20
CA ARG A 81 8.68 -0.40 -11.08
C ARG A 81 7.52 0.35 -10.43
N PHE A 82 6.56 -0.36 -9.86
CA PHE A 82 5.40 0.27 -9.19
C PHE A 82 5.84 1.09 -7.99
N ALA A 83 6.78 0.58 -7.18
CA ALA A 83 7.34 1.31 -6.03
C ALA A 83 7.95 2.65 -6.44
N ARG A 84 8.67 2.72 -7.57
CA ARG A 84 9.25 3.97 -8.09
C ARG A 84 8.17 4.98 -8.54
N VAL A 85 7.06 4.50 -9.11
CA VAL A 85 5.93 5.36 -9.48
C VAL A 85 5.27 5.91 -8.22
N ILE A 86 4.99 5.04 -7.25
CA ILE A 86 4.36 5.43 -5.98
C ILE A 86 5.25 6.42 -5.23
N ASP A 87 6.55 6.19 -5.15
CA ASP A 87 7.49 7.14 -4.52
C ASP A 87 7.49 8.51 -5.21
N ALA A 88 7.49 8.52 -6.54
CA ALA A 88 7.46 9.75 -7.32
C ALA A 88 6.18 10.56 -7.15
N GLU A 89 5.03 9.90 -6.99
CA GLU A 89 3.71 10.53 -6.92
C GLU A 89 3.23 10.80 -5.49
N HIS A 90 3.61 9.94 -4.53
CA HIS A 90 3.02 9.91 -3.18
C HIS A 90 4.03 10.04 -2.04
N CYS A 91 5.33 9.95 -2.34
CA CYS A 91 6.38 10.11 -1.33
C CYS A 91 7.39 11.22 -1.69
N ALA A 92 7.09 12.06 -2.70
CA ALA A 92 7.95 13.15 -3.14
C ALA A 92 9.41 12.73 -3.43
N LYS A 93 9.61 11.49 -3.89
CA LYS A 93 10.95 10.91 -4.15
C LYS A 93 11.87 10.82 -2.94
N LYS A 94 11.29 10.78 -1.73
CA LYS A 94 12.04 10.70 -0.48
C LYS A 94 12.06 9.28 0.11
N CYS A 95 11.23 8.36 -0.40
CA CYS A 95 11.13 7.04 0.18
C CYS A 95 12.36 6.19 -0.16
N THR A 96 12.89 5.48 0.84
CA THR A 96 13.80 4.36 0.59
C THR A 96 13.04 3.23 -0.11
N LEU A 97 13.61 2.65 -1.16
CA LEU A 97 12.97 1.59 -1.97
C LEU A 97 13.80 0.30 -1.96
N GLY A 98 13.12 -0.85 -1.94
CA GLY A 98 13.73 -2.18 -2.08
C GLY A 98 13.45 -3.10 -0.90
N SER A 99 14.20 -4.20 -0.81
CA SER A 99 14.10 -5.17 0.30
C SER A 99 14.30 -4.50 1.67
N GLY A 100 13.38 -4.72 2.62
CA GLY A 100 13.50 -4.20 3.98
C GLY A 100 14.80 -4.64 4.66
N GLY A 101 15.13 -5.93 4.58
CA GLY A 101 16.35 -6.50 5.17
C GLY A 101 17.65 -6.02 4.53
N LYS A 102 17.59 -5.44 3.32
CA LYS A 102 18.75 -4.82 2.65
C LYS A 102 18.77 -3.29 2.80
N GLY A 103 17.61 -2.66 2.89
CA GLY A 103 17.43 -1.21 2.82
C GLY A 103 17.52 -0.48 4.16
N VAL A 104 17.22 -1.14 5.29
CA VAL A 104 17.07 -0.49 6.61
C VAL A 104 18.21 -0.79 7.58
N GLY A 105 19.04 -1.80 7.28
CA GLY A 105 20.24 -2.09 8.08
C GLY A 105 20.02 -2.99 9.29
N TYR A 106 18.80 -3.51 9.51
CA TYR A 106 18.53 -4.61 10.43
C TYR A 106 17.58 -5.64 9.78
N LEU A 107 17.57 -6.86 10.32
CA LEU A 107 16.76 -7.96 9.80
C LEU A 107 15.53 -8.17 10.66
N ALA A 108 14.35 -8.18 10.05
CA ALA A 108 13.10 -8.45 10.74
C ALA A 108 12.60 -9.85 10.37
N HIS A 109 12.46 -10.72 11.38
CA HIS A 109 12.06 -12.11 11.21
C HIS A 109 10.58 -12.30 11.53
N GLY A 110 9.88 -13.18 10.80
CA GLY A 110 8.46 -13.43 11.04
C GLY A 110 7.54 -12.27 10.65
N THR A 111 7.85 -11.55 9.57
CA THR A 111 7.03 -10.42 9.10
C THR A 111 5.84 -10.85 8.24
N ALA A 112 4.80 -10.02 8.23
CA ALA A 112 3.63 -10.25 7.38
C ALA A 112 4.01 -10.22 5.89
N THR A 113 4.81 -9.23 5.50
CA THR A 113 5.27 -8.98 4.13
C THR A 113 5.98 -10.20 3.56
N ASP A 114 6.93 -10.78 4.31
CA ASP A 114 7.66 -11.96 3.88
C ASP A 114 6.76 -13.20 3.80
N TYR A 115 5.86 -13.40 4.76
CA TYR A 115 5.02 -14.60 4.78
C TYR A 115 4.00 -14.58 3.63
N ILE A 116 3.35 -13.44 3.43
CA ILE A 116 2.34 -13.25 2.39
C ILE A 116 2.97 -13.38 1.00
N TYR A 117 4.18 -12.84 0.81
CA TYR A 117 4.91 -13.00 -0.44
C TYR A 117 5.43 -14.44 -0.64
N GLU A 118 6.17 -14.97 0.33
CA GLU A 118 6.91 -16.22 0.15
C GLU A 118 6.01 -17.46 0.26
N LYS A 119 5.08 -17.49 1.22
CA LYS A 119 4.23 -18.66 1.49
C LYS A 119 2.90 -18.58 0.78
N MET A 120 2.26 -17.41 0.77
CA MET A 120 0.93 -17.24 0.18
C MET A 120 0.96 -16.85 -1.30
N LYS A 121 2.12 -16.48 -1.84
CA LYS A 121 2.33 -16.18 -3.26
C LYS A 121 1.46 -15.04 -3.79
N VAL A 122 1.11 -14.08 -2.93
CA VAL A 122 0.45 -12.85 -3.38
C VAL A 122 1.40 -12.10 -4.32
N PRO A 123 0.96 -11.71 -5.54
CA PRO A 123 1.85 -11.14 -6.55
C PRO A 123 2.54 -9.84 -6.12
N VAL A 124 1.81 -8.93 -5.47
CA VAL A 124 2.33 -7.63 -5.07
C VAL A 124 2.19 -7.43 -3.57
N VAL A 125 3.31 -7.35 -2.85
CA VAL A 125 3.31 -7.17 -1.39
C VAL A 125 4.29 -6.06 -1.01
N TYR A 126 3.84 -5.09 -0.21
CA TYR A 126 4.70 -4.02 0.30
C TYR A 126 4.54 -3.82 1.80
N THR A 127 5.60 -3.30 2.41
CA THR A 127 5.50 -2.48 3.63
C THR A 127 5.64 -1.02 3.22
N TRP A 128 4.68 -0.17 3.56
CA TRP A 128 4.77 1.29 3.35
C TRP A 128 5.01 1.98 4.68
N GLU A 129 6.16 2.66 4.78
CA GLU A 129 6.51 3.54 5.89
C GLU A 129 6.17 4.97 5.47
N ILE A 130 5.04 5.48 5.98
CA ILE A 130 4.42 6.68 5.39
C ILE A 130 4.90 8.01 5.99
N TYR A 131 5.49 7.94 7.18
CA TYR A 131 5.96 9.08 7.94
C TYR A 131 7.05 8.65 8.91
N GLY A 132 8.09 9.47 9.07
CA GLY A 132 9.03 9.34 10.18
C GLY A 132 9.77 10.64 10.41
N ASP A 133 9.88 11.06 11.67
CA ASP A 133 10.77 12.13 12.10
C ASP A 133 12.06 11.53 12.64
N LEU A 134 13.09 11.46 11.79
CA LEU A 134 14.39 10.90 12.16
C LEU A 134 15.19 11.79 13.11
N ASP A 135 14.76 13.05 13.30
CA ASP A 135 15.36 14.00 14.26
C ASP A 135 14.66 13.93 15.63
N ALA A 136 13.66 13.07 15.80
CA ALA A 136 13.02 12.81 17.09
C ALA A 136 14.01 12.17 18.08
N PRO A 137 14.12 12.69 19.33
CA PRO A 137 14.81 11.99 20.40
C PRO A 137 14.23 10.59 20.57
N PHE A 138 15.08 9.64 20.97
CA PHE A 138 14.69 8.26 21.20
C PHE A 138 13.44 8.11 22.11
N GLU A 139 13.32 8.97 23.13
CA GLU A 139 12.20 8.95 24.08
C GLU A 139 10.90 9.56 23.52
N ASP A 140 10.96 10.29 22.40
CA ASP A 140 9.81 10.96 21.77
C ASP A 140 9.22 10.08 20.66
N CYS A 141 8.78 8.88 21.04
CA CYS A 141 8.17 7.91 20.11
C CYS A 141 6.94 8.49 19.42
N HIS A 142 6.17 9.36 20.10
CA HIS A 142 5.02 9.99 19.45
C HIS A 142 5.48 10.78 18.23
N ARG A 143 6.48 11.66 18.37
CA ARG A 143 6.94 12.48 17.26
C ARG A 143 7.66 11.67 16.19
N ALA A 144 8.47 10.69 16.59
CA ALA A 144 9.17 9.82 15.64
C ALA A 144 8.21 9.13 14.66
N PHE A 145 7.04 8.70 15.14
CA PHE A 145 6.08 7.90 14.38
C PHE A 145 4.83 8.65 13.91
N ASN A 146 4.58 9.88 14.39
CA ASN A 146 3.36 10.60 14.07
C ASN A 146 3.61 12.10 13.81
N PRO A 147 2.96 12.69 12.79
CA PRO A 147 2.94 14.13 12.61
C PRO A 147 2.28 14.81 13.82
N THR A 148 2.94 15.85 14.35
CA THR A 148 2.52 16.53 15.58
C THR A 148 1.69 17.79 15.34
N THR A 149 1.57 18.24 14.08
CA THR A 149 0.73 19.37 13.70
C THR A 149 -0.36 18.95 12.71
N LYS A 150 -1.45 19.72 12.65
CA LYS A 150 -2.54 19.47 11.70
C LYS A 150 -2.02 19.53 10.26
N GLU A 151 -1.15 20.49 9.96
CA GLU A 151 -0.63 20.75 8.62
C GLU A 151 0.24 19.59 8.15
N THR A 152 1.12 19.07 9.01
CA THR A 152 1.98 17.93 8.67
C THR A 152 1.18 16.64 8.55
N ARG A 153 0.18 16.44 9.41
CA ARG A 153 -0.75 15.31 9.30
C ARG A 153 -1.53 15.34 7.99
N ASP A 154 -2.12 16.48 7.65
CA ASP A 154 -2.90 16.61 6.43
C ASP A 154 -1.99 16.41 5.20
N ALA A 155 -0.76 16.92 5.22
CA ALA A 155 0.20 16.68 4.15
C ALA A 155 0.53 15.18 3.96
N VAL A 156 0.72 14.43 5.06
CA VAL A 156 0.95 12.96 4.99
C VAL A 156 -0.28 12.25 4.43
N VAL A 157 -1.47 12.57 4.94
CA VAL A 157 -2.72 11.95 4.50
C VAL A 157 -2.97 12.22 3.01
N GLU A 158 -2.89 13.49 2.58
CA GLU A 158 -3.10 13.87 1.18
C GLU A 158 -2.07 13.22 0.25
N ALA A 159 -0.81 13.12 0.67
CA ALA A 159 0.23 12.48 -0.14
C ALA A 159 -0.07 10.99 -0.36
N TRP A 160 -0.46 10.26 0.69
CA TRP A 160 -0.61 8.80 0.65
C TRP A 160 -2.01 8.30 0.32
N PHE A 161 -3.05 9.14 0.43
CA PHE A 161 -4.44 8.75 0.15
C PHE A 161 -4.63 8.20 -1.28
N GLY A 162 -3.92 8.77 -2.26
CA GLY A 162 -3.97 8.32 -3.64
C GLY A 162 -3.13 7.08 -3.95
N ALA A 163 -2.18 6.70 -3.09
CA ALA A 163 -1.21 5.64 -3.39
C ALA A 163 -1.85 4.27 -3.67
N PRO A 164 -2.91 3.84 -2.95
CA PRO A 164 -3.61 2.59 -3.28
C PRO A 164 -4.27 2.61 -4.67
N ILE A 165 -4.81 3.76 -5.08
CA ILE A 165 -5.45 3.91 -6.39
C ILE A 165 -4.38 3.80 -7.49
N THR A 166 -3.25 4.48 -7.32
CA THR A 166 -2.10 4.40 -8.21
C THR A 166 -1.59 2.97 -8.31
N LEU A 167 -1.43 2.26 -7.18
CA LEU A 167 -1.06 0.85 -7.17
C LEU A 167 -2.04 -0.02 -7.97
N VAL A 168 -3.35 0.09 -7.68
CA VAL A 168 -4.40 -0.68 -8.37
C VAL A 168 -4.38 -0.44 -9.88
N SER A 169 -4.11 0.79 -10.31
CA SER A 169 -4.04 1.16 -11.73
C SER A 169 -2.89 0.51 -12.51
N MET A 170 -1.90 -0.05 -11.82
CA MET A 170 -0.74 -0.71 -12.42
C MET A 170 -0.77 -2.24 -12.30
N LEU A 171 -1.70 -2.82 -11.54
CA LEU A 171 -1.69 -4.26 -11.25
C LEU A 171 -1.79 -5.13 -12.50
N ASP A 172 -2.42 -4.66 -13.58
CA ASP A 172 -2.54 -5.39 -14.85
C ASP A 172 -1.22 -5.50 -15.63
N GLN A 173 -0.21 -4.74 -15.21
CA GLN A 173 1.15 -4.78 -15.74
C GLN A 173 2.03 -5.80 -15.00
N HIS A 174 1.53 -6.43 -13.94
CA HIS A 174 2.26 -7.48 -13.21
C HIS A 174 2.10 -8.82 -13.95
N PRO A 175 3.20 -9.54 -14.24
CA PRO A 175 3.15 -10.76 -15.06
C PRO A 175 2.35 -11.90 -14.41
N ASP A 176 2.30 -11.93 -13.08
CA ASP A 176 1.59 -12.96 -12.31
C ASP A 176 0.13 -12.61 -12.00
N ILE A 177 -0.38 -11.45 -12.45
CA ILE A 177 -1.77 -11.05 -12.26
C ILE A 177 -2.55 -11.25 -13.57
N ASN A 178 -3.65 -12.00 -13.48
CA ASN A 178 -4.55 -12.23 -14.62
C ASN A 178 -5.99 -11.88 -14.26
N PHE A 179 -6.41 -10.68 -14.66
CA PHE A 179 -7.79 -10.21 -14.46
C PHE A 179 -8.85 -10.97 -15.28
N LYS A 180 -8.46 -11.84 -16.22
CA LYS A 180 -9.40 -12.54 -17.12
C LYS A 180 -10.24 -13.64 -16.44
N HIS A 181 -10.15 -13.82 -15.10
CA HIS A 181 -10.94 -14.81 -14.36
C HIS A 181 -11.80 -14.26 -13.21
N GLN A 182 -11.85 -12.95 -12.98
CA GLN A 182 -12.73 -12.38 -11.96
C GLN A 182 -14.00 -11.77 -12.59
N SER A 183 -14.81 -12.64 -13.20
CA SER A 183 -16.22 -12.36 -13.54
C SER A 183 -17.12 -13.18 -12.63
N VAL A 184 -16.94 -13.08 -11.31
CA VAL A 184 -17.93 -13.56 -10.36
C VAL A 184 -18.18 -12.43 -9.39
N VAL A 185 -19.12 -11.55 -9.74
CA VAL A 185 -19.87 -10.82 -8.74
C VAL A 185 -20.64 -11.91 -7.99
N PRO A 186 -20.42 -12.15 -6.68
CA PRO A 186 -21.32 -13.00 -5.94
C PRO A 186 -22.68 -12.31 -6.03
N ALA A 187 -23.67 -12.99 -6.64
CA ALA A 187 -25.04 -12.59 -6.49
C ALA A 187 -25.30 -12.58 -4.98
N VAL A 188 -25.39 -11.38 -4.40
CA VAL A 188 -25.88 -11.22 -3.03
C VAL A 188 -27.26 -11.85 -3.06
N ALA A 189 -27.38 -13.04 -2.45
CA ALA A 189 -28.62 -13.75 -2.31
C ALA A 189 -29.60 -12.84 -1.58
N SER A 190 -30.54 -12.27 -2.34
CA SER A 190 -31.66 -11.52 -1.83
C SER A 190 -32.62 -12.49 -1.13
N SER A 191 -32.33 -12.89 0.10
CA SER A 191 -33.34 -13.47 1.00
C SER A 191 -32.83 -13.60 2.42
N SER A 192 -32.93 -12.52 3.18
CA SER A 192 -33.25 -12.60 4.61
C SER A 192 -33.86 -11.27 5.03
N SER A 193 -35.19 -11.24 5.03
CA SER A 193 -36.00 -10.16 5.57
C SER A 193 -35.69 -10.01 7.07
N PHE A 194 -34.98 -8.94 7.43
CA PHE A 194 -35.02 -8.43 8.80
C PHE A 194 -36.37 -7.76 9.00
N ALA A 195 -37.24 -8.39 9.79
CA ALA A 195 -38.49 -7.80 10.24
C ALA A 195 -38.17 -6.65 11.19
N VAL A 196 -38.36 -5.41 10.72
CA VAL A 196 -38.39 -4.22 11.56
C VAL A 196 -39.83 -4.01 11.99
N GLY A 197 -40.04 -4.00 13.31
CA GLY A 197 -41.32 -3.77 13.96
C GLY A 197 -41.92 -2.42 13.56
N ASP A 198 -43.22 -2.47 13.34
CA ASP A 198 -44.11 -1.40 12.89
C ASP A 198 -44.42 -0.46 14.06
N GLU A 199 -43.96 0.80 14.02
CA GLU A 199 -44.65 1.88 14.72
C GLU A 199 -44.40 3.27 14.07
N GLN A 200 -45.37 3.68 13.25
CA GLN A 200 -45.88 5.05 13.12
C GLN A 200 -44.90 6.20 12.86
N ARG A 201 -44.91 6.73 11.62
CA ARG A 201 -45.65 7.98 11.30
C ARG A 201 -45.58 8.33 9.80
N ARG A 202 -46.77 8.63 9.27
CA ARG A 202 -47.13 9.13 7.94
C ARG A 202 -46.27 10.31 7.49
N PHE A 203 -45.90 10.37 6.19
CA PHE A 203 -46.21 11.48 5.27
C PHE A 203 -45.77 11.13 3.82
N PRO A 204 -46.59 11.33 2.78
CA PRO A 204 -46.33 10.82 1.43
C PRO A 204 -45.86 11.93 0.47
N TRP A 205 -44.70 11.78 -0.17
CA TRP A 205 -44.39 12.47 -1.43
C TRP A 205 -43.51 11.59 -2.33
N THR A 206 -44.12 11.15 -3.43
CA THR A 206 -43.48 10.55 -4.60
C THR A 206 -42.64 11.58 -5.36
N ILE A 207 -41.34 11.32 -5.58
CA ILE A 207 -40.59 11.91 -6.69
C ILE A 207 -39.62 10.85 -7.26
N SER A 208 -39.97 10.32 -8.43
CA SER A 208 -39.03 9.66 -9.33
C SER A 208 -38.16 10.72 -10.00
N LEU A 209 -36.83 10.54 -10.04
CA LEU A 209 -35.97 11.26 -10.98
C LEU A 209 -34.68 10.46 -11.20
N ALA A 210 -34.65 9.79 -12.35
CA ALA A 210 -33.44 9.25 -12.96
C ALA A 210 -32.66 10.39 -13.63
N PHE A 211 -31.36 10.48 -13.40
CA PHE A 211 -30.44 11.17 -14.31
C PHE A 211 -29.10 10.44 -14.34
N ALA A 212 -28.87 9.75 -15.45
CA ALA A 212 -27.56 9.32 -15.90
C ALA A 212 -26.95 10.46 -16.73
N PHE A 213 -25.69 10.81 -16.48
CA PHE A 213 -24.87 11.57 -17.43
C PHE A 213 -23.50 10.90 -17.56
N PHE A 214 -23.30 10.25 -18.70
CA PHE A 214 -22.00 9.93 -19.27
C PHE A 214 -21.40 11.21 -19.86
N THR A 215 -20.14 11.52 -19.56
CA THR A 215 -19.37 12.51 -20.32
C THR A 215 -18.17 11.83 -20.96
N LEU A 216 -18.32 11.52 -22.25
CA LEU A 216 -17.25 11.16 -23.18
C LEU A 216 -16.63 12.48 -23.68
N VAL A 217 -15.33 12.70 -23.49
CA VAL A 217 -14.58 13.77 -24.18
C VAL A 217 -13.57 13.12 -25.12
N ALA A 218 -13.83 13.23 -26.42
CA ALA A 218 -12.90 12.85 -27.48
C ALA A 218 -12.41 14.10 -28.23
N LEU A 219 -11.07 14.27 -28.17
CA LEU A 219 -10.14 14.75 -29.19
C LEU A 219 -10.33 16.12 -29.87
N ARG A 220 -9.25 16.92 -29.86
CA ARG A 220 -8.58 17.34 -31.11
C ARG A 220 -7.12 17.76 -30.91
N ARG A 221 -6.22 16.99 -31.53
CA ARG A 221 -4.84 17.38 -31.86
C ARG A 221 -4.87 18.59 -32.80
N LEU A 222 -4.23 19.70 -32.44
CA LEU A 222 -3.87 20.76 -33.37
C LEU A 222 -2.41 20.56 -33.81
N ARG A 223 -2.20 20.43 -35.13
CA ARG A 223 -0.89 20.35 -35.76
C ARG A 223 -0.65 21.65 -36.57
N ARG A 224 0.37 22.40 -36.14
CA ARG A 224 1.25 23.36 -36.85
C ARG A 224 0.68 24.39 -37.83
N SER A 225 1.14 25.64 -37.66
CA SER A 225 1.53 26.53 -38.77
C SER A 225 2.89 27.18 -38.50
N LYS A 226 3.75 27.18 -39.52
CA LYS A 226 5.06 27.86 -39.61
C LYS A 226 4.86 29.27 -40.20
N ARG A 227 5.46 30.29 -39.59
CA ARG A 227 6.04 31.53 -40.17
C ARG A 227 7.15 31.93 -39.17
N GLY A 228 8.40 32.29 -39.48
CA GLY A 228 9.05 32.76 -40.69
C GLY A 228 9.84 34.05 -40.33
N GLY A 229 11.18 33.98 -40.34
CA GLY A 229 12.14 35.10 -40.17
C GLY A 229 12.45 35.48 -38.71
N GLY A 230 13.66 35.79 -38.26
CA GLY A 230 14.99 35.99 -38.87
C GLY A 230 15.84 36.83 -37.90
N ALA A 231 17.16 36.59 -37.86
CA ALA A 231 18.25 37.40 -37.25
C ALA A 231 18.21 37.64 -35.71
N ALA A 232 19.15 37.12 -34.92
CA ALA A 232 20.57 37.49 -34.70
C ALA A 232 20.78 38.57 -33.60
N ILE A 233 21.92 38.45 -32.90
CA ILE A 233 22.51 39.33 -31.86
C ILE A 233 21.95 39.00 -30.45
N GLY A 234 22.69 38.71 -29.38
CA GLY A 234 24.08 38.99 -29.03
C GLY A 234 24.10 39.70 -27.66
N THR A 235 25.00 39.26 -26.76
CA THR A 235 25.51 39.91 -25.53
C THR A 235 24.65 40.04 -24.26
N SER A 236 25.18 39.39 -23.21
CA SER A 236 25.56 39.94 -21.88
C SER A 236 24.52 40.72 -21.06
N LEU A 237 24.11 40.12 -19.94
CA LEU A 237 24.38 40.56 -18.55
C LEU A 237 24.08 39.39 -17.60
#